data_AF-A3A0H2-F1
#
_entry.id   AF-A3A0H2-F1
#
_cell.length_a   1.000
_cell.length_b   1.000
_cell.length_c   1.000
_cell.angle_alpha   90.00
_cell.angle_beta   90.00
_cell.angle_gamma   90.00
#
_symmetry.space_group_name_H-M   'P 1'
#
loop_
_entity.id
_entity.type
_entity.pdbx_description
1 polymer ?
#
loop_
_entity_poly.entity_id
_entity_poly.type
_entity_poly.pdbx_seq_one_letter_code
_entity_poly.pdbx_strand_id
1 'polypeptide(L)'
;MDRIMRQWRSLLLLLLCVVGSSSLLLVSSQTSSSSSDSCTAALAVGDLIPFNTTGLNCFQAWSSQDFILRFGQDASAGSNVWNFVLSAPDAGGYISVGFSPNGGMVGSSAVAGWVASGGVGTARQYYLGGTSSRSCPPGQGKLSLSTGAAAPTIVSQGSRLYLAFQFSGQPRTDLVYAVGPAGSLPGTNGFLAQHQYMTSGTITLPTGTSGGGGGGSTSTGGGGGGGDSDDGNEGGGGEGKGKHKHSGGDGDGDEGKGGRRTSPSSSSSATASGAAGGLSSKRRHGVLAVVSWGAMIPAGVAMARFMKRFEPLWFYAHAGVQGLGFVVGAVAIVAGFRLDGEDDVGAHKAVGVAVLVCACLQVMAVLARPIKEAKARKYWNWYHNYVGRAAVVLGVGNVFYGMSLAKEGDEWSYVYGIFVGVCAVAYLVLEEWRRRH
;
A
#
# COMPACT_ATOMS: atom_id res chain seq x y z
N MET A 1 -19.52 -42.85 2.79
CA MET A 1 -19.04 -41.82 1.83
C MET A 1 -19.99 -40.62 1.68
N ASP A 2 -21.31 -40.81 1.67
CA ASP A 2 -22.27 -39.70 1.44
C ASP A 2 -22.35 -38.61 2.52
N ARG A 3 -22.03 -38.91 3.78
CA ARG A 3 -21.98 -37.89 4.86
C ARG A 3 -20.77 -36.98 4.74
N ILE A 4 -19.61 -37.55 4.39
CA ILE A 4 -18.36 -36.80 4.18
C ILE A 4 -18.50 -35.92 2.92
N MET A 5 -19.13 -36.44 1.85
CA MET A 5 -19.41 -35.64 0.65
C MET A 5 -20.43 -34.53 0.90
N ARG A 6 -21.40 -34.70 1.80
CA ARG A 6 -22.31 -33.62 2.24
C ARG A 6 -21.58 -32.57 3.07
N GLN A 7 -20.75 -32.97 4.03
CA GLN A 7 -19.96 -32.04 4.84
C GLN A 7 -18.96 -31.24 4.00
N TRP A 8 -18.30 -31.86 3.02
CA TRP A 8 -17.42 -31.15 2.08
C TRP A 8 -18.17 -30.26 1.11
N ARG A 9 -19.36 -30.66 0.64
CA ARG A 9 -20.24 -29.77 -0.12
C ARG A 9 -20.66 -28.57 0.73
N SER A 10 -21.00 -28.78 2.00
CA SER A 10 -21.33 -27.70 2.93
C SER A 10 -20.14 -26.82 3.24
N LEU A 11 -18.93 -27.36 3.44
CA LEU A 11 -17.70 -26.58 3.69
C LEU A 11 -17.21 -25.85 2.45
N LEU A 12 -17.29 -26.47 1.27
CA LEU A 12 -16.99 -25.83 -0.01
C LEU A 12 -18.06 -24.76 -0.32
N LEU A 13 -19.33 -25.01 -0.03
CA LEU A 13 -20.40 -24.00 -0.09
C LEU A 13 -20.20 -22.90 0.95
N LEU A 14 -19.67 -23.19 2.15
CA LEU A 14 -19.38 -22.19 3.18
C LEU A 14 -18.18 -21.34 2.77
N LEU A 15 -17.12 -21.96 2.22
CA LEU A 15 -15.97 -21.27 1.64
C LEU A 15 -16.39 -20.43 0.43
N LEU A 16 -17.24 -20.97 -0.45
CA LEU A 16 -17.83 -20.26 -1.59
C LEU A 16 -18.90 -19.23 -1.17
N CYS A 17 -19.53 -19.37 -0.01
CA CYS A 17 -20.45 -18.37 0.55
C CYS A 17 -19.69 -17.28 1.30
N VAL A 18 -18.53 -17.55 1.90
CA VAL A 18 -17.66 -16.53 2.52
C VAL A 18 -16.91 -15.74 1.44
N VAL A 19 -16.45 -16.42 0.39
CA VAL A 19 -15.82 -15.79 -0.78
C VAL A 19 -16.88 -15.21 -1.73
N GLY A 20 -18.06 -15.84 -1.84
CA GLY A 20 -19.21 -15.39 -2.63
C GLY A 20 -20.02 -14.29 -1.95
N SER A 21 -20.14 -14.22 -0.63
CA SER A 21 -20.65 -12.99 0.04
C SER A 21 -19.65 -11.83 -0.09
N SER A 22 -18.38 -12.14 -0.36
CA SER A 22 -17.35 -11.15 -0.71
C SER A 22 -17.24 -10.88 -2.22
N SER A 23 -17.87 -11.68 -3.10
CA SER A 23 -17.74 -11.57 -4.58
C SER A 23 -19.06 -11.45 -5.36
N LEU A 24 -20.21 -11.82 -4.78
CA LEU A 24 -21.57 -11.61 -5.31
C LEU A 24 -22.16 -10.26 -4.92
N LEU A 25 -21.42 -9.46 -4.15
CA LEU A 25 -21.68 -8.02 -4.02
C LEU A 25 -21.09 -7.19 -5.18
N LEU A 26 -20.50 -7.81 -6.22
CA LEU A 26 -19.93 -7.08 -7.36
C LEU A 26 -20.77 -7.07 -8.65
N VAL A 27 -21.98 -7.64 -8.66
CA VAL A 27 -22.95 -7.44 -9.77
C VAL A 27 -24.30 -7.04 -9.20
N SER A 28 -24.32 -5.90 -8.54
CA SER A 28 -25.50 -5.07 -8.41
C SER A 28 -24.99 -3.65 -8.37
N SER A 29 -25.14 -2.96 -9.49
CA SER A 29 -24.93 -1.53 -9.62
C SER A 29 -25.96 -0.82 -8.72
N GLN A 30 -25.67 -0.77 -7.44
CA GLN A 30 -26.03 0.37 -6.62
C GLN A 30 -24.72 1.08 -6.33
N THR A 31 -24.67 2.30 -6.83
CA THR A 31 -23.67 3.34 -6.55
C THR A 31 -23.55 3.56 -5.04
N SER A 32 -22.86 2.67 -4.36
CA SER A 32 -22.17 2.99 -3.12
C SER A 32 -20.75 3.31 -3.53
N SER A 33 -20.51 4.58 -3.79
CA SER A 33 -19.19 5.12 -4.07
C SER A 33 -18.20 4.65 -3.00
N SER A 34 -17.36 3.67 -3.34
CA SER A 34 -16.02 3.58 -2.75
C SER A 34 -15.21 4.75 -3.29
N SER A 35 -15.63 5.98 -3.03
CA SER A 35 -14.83 7.14 -3.35
C SER A 35 -13.59 7.03 -2.48
N SER A 36 -12.47 6.60 -3.08
CA SER A 36 -11.21 7.20 -2.72
C SER A 36 -11.49 8.70 -2.66
N ASP A 37 -11.38 9.24 -1.45
CA ASP A 37 -11.56 10.67 -1.25
C ASP A 37 -10.69 11.39 -2.29
N SER A 38 -11.21 12.45 -2.89
CA SER A 38 -10.50 13.15 -3.96
C SER A 38 -10.91 14.61 -3.99
N CYS A 39 -10.02 15.45 -4.51
CA CYS A 39 -10.31 16.87 -4.70
C CYS A 39 -11.27 17.15 -5.86
N THR A 40 -11.60 16.14 -6.65
CA THR A 40 -12.52 16.22 -7.79
C THR A 40 -13.96 15.86 -7.43
N ALA A 41 -14.19 15.31 -6.24
CA ALA A 41 -15.52 14.91 -5.76
C ALA A 41 -15.91 15.67 -4.50
N ALA A 42 -17.21 15.80 -4.25
CA ALA A 42 -17.72 16.33 -3.00
C ALA A 42 -17.31 15.45 -1.82
N LEU A 43 -17.04 16.07 -0.67
CA LEU A 43 -16.61 15.36 0.52
C LEU A 43 -17.74 14.48 1.08
N ALA A 44 -17.59 13.16 0.99
CA ALA A 44 -18.62 12.19 1.37
C ALA A 44 -19.01 12.20 2.86
N VAL A 45 -18.13 12.73 3.73
CA VAL A 45 -18.36 12.89 5.17
C VAL A 45 -18.82 14.30 5.57
N GLY A 46 -19.24 15.14 4.62
CA GLY A 46 -19.60 16.54 4.90
C GLY A 46 -20.62 16.70 6.04
N ASP A 47 -21.64 15.84 6.07
CA ASP A 47 -22.70 15.86 7.10
C ASP A 47 -22.24 15.36 8.48
N LEU A 48 -21.06 14.71 8.55
CA LEU A 48 -20.47 14.20 9.79
C LEU A 48 -19.42 15.15 10.38
N ILE A 49 -19.10 16.23 9.66
CA ILE A 49 -18.12 17.25 10.08
C ILE A 49 -18.87 18.43 10.70
N PRO A 50 -18.39 18.98 11.83
CA PRO A 50 -19.12 20.00 12.59
C PRO A 50 -19.11 21.41 11.97
N PHE A 51 -18.70 21.55 10.71
CA PHE A 51 -18.61 22.83 10.02
C PHE A 51 -18.81 22.68 8.51
N ASN A 52 -19.12 23.79 7.85
CA ASN A 52 -19.33 23.80 6.40
C ASN A 52 -18.00 23.52 5.67
N THR A 53 -18.00 22.48 4.84
CA THR A 53 -16.83 22.05 4.04
C THR A 53 -16.92 22.50 2.57
N THR A 54 -17.98 23.22 2.20
CA THR A 54 -18.18 23.75 0.85
C THR A 54 -17.15 24.84 0.56
N GLY A 55 -16.50 24.77 -0.60
CA GLY A 55 -15.55 25.79 -1.06
C GLY A 55 -14.16 25.74 -0.41
N LEU A 56 -13.85 24.69 0.36
CA LEU A 56 -12.48 24.47 0.83
C LEU A 56 -11.54 24.16 -0.34
N ASN A 57 -10.35 24.76 -0.32
CA ASN A 57 -9.26 24.41 -1.23
C ASN A 57 -8.82 22.98 -0.93
N CYS A 58 -8.58 22.18 -1.96
CA CYS A 58 -8.24 20.79 -1.82
C CYS A 58 -7.01 20.45 -2.66
N PHE A 59 -6.07 19.71 -2.09
CA PHE A 59 -4.95 19.14 -2.84
C PHE A 59 -4.45 17.83 -2.19
N GLN A 60 -3.71 17.05 -2.97
CA GLN A 60 -3.01 15.86 -2.47
C GLN A 60 -1.77 16.29 -1.68
N ALA A 61 -1.86 16.26 -0.36
CA ALA A 61 -0.84 16.75 0.56
C ALA A 61 0.33 15.79 0.72
N TRP A 62 0.09 14.48 0.62
CA TRP A 62 1.13 13.46 0.70
C TRP A 62 0.75 12.25 -0.14
N SER A 63 1.22 12.22 -1.39
CA SER A 63 0.84 11.18 -2.36
C SER A 63 1.20 9.76 -1.91
N SER A 64 2.39 9.54 -1.33
CA SER A 64 2.84 8.19 -0.95
C SER A 64 2.08 7.56 0.22
N GLN A 65 1.40 8.39 1.04
CA GLN A 65 0.52 7.92 2.12
C GLN A 65 -0.95 8.27 1.83
N ASP A 66 -1.24 8.77 0.64
CA ASP A 66 -2.54 9.20 0.16
C ASP A 66 -3.26 10.19 1.11
N PHE A 67 -2.53 11.20 1.60
CA PHE A 67 -3.13 12.27 2.39
C PHE A 67 -3.71 13.35 1.48
N ILE A 68 -4.97 13.70 1.71
CA ILE A 68 -5.63 14.85 1.10
C ILE A 68 -5.86 15.89 2.18
N LEU A 69 -5.46 17.13 1.91
CA LEU A 69 -5.77 18.26 2.79
C LEU A 69 -6.79 19.17 2.12
N ARG A 70 -7.86 19.44 2.86
CA ARG A 70 -8.83 20.50 2.54
C ARG A 70 -8.74 21.61 3.56
N PHE A 71 -8.69 22.85 3.09
CA PHE A 71 -8.65 23.99 3.99
C PHE A 71 -9.22 25.27 3.39
N GLY A 72 -9.65 26.17 4.27
CA GLY A 72 -10.20 27.46 3.88
C GLY A 72 -10.61 28.27 5.09
N GLN A 73 -10.67 29.59 4.91
CA GLN A 73 -11.22 30.49 5.92
C GLN A 73 -12.75 30.41 5.88
N ASP A 74 -13.37 30.45 7.06
CA ASP A 74 -14.83 30.54 7.16
C ASP A 74 -15.33 31.78 6.40
N ALA A 75 -16.33 31.58 5.55
CA ALA A 75 -16.89 32.60 4.66
C ALA A 75 -17.67 33.70 5.40
N SER A 76 -17.91 33.54 6.70
CA SER A 76 -18.56 34.54 7.54
C SER A 76 -17.74 35.84 7.56
N ALA A 77 -18.39 36.97 7.26
CA ALA A 77 -17.72 38.28 7.16
C ALA A 77 -16.94 38.62 8.45
N GLY A 78 -15.64 38.88 8.31
CA GLY A 78 -14.76 39.18 9.45
C GLY A 78 -14.33 37.97 10.28
N SER A 79 -14.58 36.74 9.82
CA SER A 79 -14.13 35.54 10.51
C SER A 79 -12.62 35.35 10.38
N ASN A 80 -11.97 35.02 11.49
CA ASN A 80 -10.56 34.65 11.54
C ASN A 80 -10.38 33.13 11.66
N VAL A 81 -11.47 32.37 11.47
CA VAL A 81 -11.52 30.93 11.70
C VAL A 81 -11.13 30.21 10.42
N TRP A 82 -10.19 29.28 10.55
CA TRP A 82 -9.77 28.40 9.47
C TRP A 82 -10.25 26.99 9.70
N ASN A 83 -10.80 26.41 8.65
CA ASN A 83 -11.34 25.06 8.61
C ASN A 83 -10.31 24.14 7.96
N PHE A 84 -10.04 23.00 8.57
CA PHE A 84 -9.13 21.98 8.03
C PHE A 84 -9.78 20.61 8.08
N VAL A 85 -9.68 19.87 6.98
CA VAL A 85 -10.03 18.45 6.91
C VAL A 85 -8.86 17.70 6.29
N LEU A 86 -8.18 16.89 7.09
CA LEU A 86 -7.15 15.97 6.63
C LEU A 86 -7.76 14.59 6.46
N SER A 87 -7.67 14.00 5.27
CA SER A 87 -8.07 12.61 5.04
C SER A 87 -6.87 11.74 4.71
N ALA A 88 -6.89 10.50 5.21
CA ALA A 88 -5.86 9.51 4.94
C ALA A 88 -6.43 8.08 5.10
N PRO A 89 -5.81 7.06 4.50
CA PRO A 89 -6.18 5.67 4.75
C PRO A 89 -6.12 5.31 6.23
N ASP A 90 -7.10 4.52 6.69
CA ASP A 90 -7.10 4.00 8.05
C ASP A 90 -6.14 2.80 8.16
N ALA A 91 -4.91 3.08 8.58
CA ALA A 91 -3.89 2.07 8.81
C ALA A 91 -3.95 1.45 10.23
N GLY A 92 -4.98 1.74 11.03
CA GLY A 92 -5.06 1.30 12.42
C GLY A 92 -4.08 2.01 13.36
N GLY A 93 -3.60 3.20 12.96
CA GLY A 93 -2.75 4.10 13.72
C GLY A 93 -3.37 5.50 13.82
N TYR A 94 -2.66 6.45 14.42
CA TYR A 94 -3.07 7.86 14.37
C TYR A 94 -2.62 8.51 13.06
N ILE A 95 -3.33 9.55 12.63
CA ILE A 95 -2.87 10.49 11.60
C ILE A 95 -2.73 11.86 12.21
N SER A 96 -1.80 12.67 11.71
CA SER A 96 -1.63 14.04 12.19
C SER A 96 -1.20 15.02 11.11
N VAL A 97 -1.55 16.27 11.37
CA VAL A 97 -1.00 17.45 10.69
C VAL A 97 -0.52 18.45 11.74
N GLY A 98 0.64 19.03 11.51
CA GLY A 98 1.26 20.03 12.37
C GLY A 98 1.60 21.29 11.59
N PHE A 99 1.50 22.42 12.27
CA PHE A 99 1.81 23.75 11.78
C PHE A 99 3.18 24.13 12.31
N SER A 100 4.14 24.18 11.39
CA SER A 100 5.56 24.29 11.67
C SER A 100 6.08 25.72 11.46
N PRO A 101 7.04 26.18 12.28
CA PRO A 101 7.73 27.43 12.03
C PRO A 101 8.81 27.34 10.94
N ASN A 102 9.26 26.14 10.57
CA ASN A 102 10.43 25.93 9.71
C ASN A 102 10.37 24.62 8.88
N GLY A 103 9.18 24.04 8.71
CA GLY A 103 9.01 22.71 8.10
C GLY A 103 9.46 21.53 8.97
N GLY A 104 10.06 21.76 10.14
CA GLY A 104 10.48 20.74 11.08
C GLY A 104 9.44 20.39 12.14
N MET A 105 9.60 19.22 12.78
CA MET A 105 8.71 18.77 13.87
C MET A 105 8.84 19.66 15.12
N VAL A 106 10.06 19.90 15.59
CA VAL A 106 10.31 20.56 16.88
C VAL A 106 9.88 22.03 16.84
N GLY A 107 9.09 22.45 17.84
CA GLY A 107 8.50 23.79 17.95
C GLY A 107 7.13 23.93 17.27
N SER A 108 6.67 22.90 16.55
CA SER A 108 5.37 22.88 15.87
C SER A 108 4.20 22.67 16.82
N SER A 109 3.00 22.99 16.37
CA SER A 109 1.75 22.59 17.03
C SER A 109 0.92 21.74 16.09
N ALA A 110 0.48 20.57 16.56
CA ALA A 110 -0.17 19.57 15.73
C ALA A 110 -1.53 19.17 16.26
N VAL A 111 -2.36 18.67 15.36
CA VAL A 111 -3.58 17.96 15.69
C VAL A 111 -3.39 16.52 15.21
N ALA A 112 -3.60 15.56 16.10
CA ALA A 112 -3.58 14.14 15.77
C ALA A 112 -4.91 13.50 16.14
N GLY A 113 -5.35 12.55 15.32
CA GLY A 113 -6.54 11.78 15.63
C GLY A 113 -6.44 10.32 15.21
N TRP A 114 -7.22 9.50 15.90
CA TRP A 114 -7.32 8.06 15.69
C TRP A 114 -8.72 7.57 16.07
N VAL A 115 -9.09 6.39 15.57
CA VAL A 115 -10.35 5.72 15.92
C VAL A 115 -10.03 4.41 16.63
N ALA A 116 -10.55 4.25 17.85
CA ALA A 116 -10.35 3.03 18.63
C ALA A 116 -11.23 1.88 18.11
N SER A 117 -10.95 0.65 18.55
CA SER A 117 -11.66 -0.58 18.14
C SER A 117 -13.18 -0.59 18.41
N GLY A 118 -13.69 0.36 19.19
CA GLY A 118 -15.13 0.58 19.41
C GLY A 118 -15.77 1.64 18.50
N GLY A 119 -15.06 2.15 17.49
CA GLY A 119 -15.54 3.21 16.60
C GLY A 119 -15.52 4.62 17.19
N VAL A 120 -15.06 4.77 18.44
CA VAL A 120 -14.93 6.07 19.09
C VAL A 120 -13.68 6.77 18.57
N GLY A 121 -13.89 7.87 17.85
CA GLY A 121 -12.83 8.76 17.38
C GLY A 121 -12.30 9.66 18.50
N THR A 122 -10.98 9.88 18.52
CA THR A 122 -10.34 10.88 19.37
C THR A 122 -9.45 11.77 18.51
N ALA A 123 -9.61 13.08 18.64
CA ALA A 123 -8.74 14.08 18.02
C ALA A 123 -8.25 15.05 19.10
N ARG A 124 -6.95 15.33 19.13
CA ARG A 124 -6.32 16.16 20.18
C ARG A 124 -5.19 17.02 19.60
N GLN A 125 -4.94 18.15 20.25
CA GLN A 125 -3.77 18.98 19.98
C GLN A 125 -2.52 18.44 20.69
N TYR A 126 -1.35 18.69 20.11
CA TYR A 126 -0.04 18.36 20.66
C TYR A 126 0.94 19.50 20.40
N TYR A 127 1.73 19.86 21.42
CA TYR A 127 2.89 20.71 21.25
C TYR A 127 4.10 19.82 20.97
N LEU A 128 4.77 19.99 19.83
CA LEU A 128 5.90 19.14 19.44
C LEU A 128 7.21 19.75 19.97
N GLY A 129 7.45 19.64 21.27
CA GLY A 129 8.62 20.26 21.93
C GLY A 129 9.95 19.54 21.72
N GLY A 130 9.92 18.34 21.13
CA GLY A 130 11.09 17.49 20.90
C GLY A 130 10.69 16.22 20.15
N THR A 131 11.62 15.30 19.94
CA THR A 131 11.38 14.05 19.17
C THR A 131 10.90 12.87 20.02
N SER A 132 10.88 13.02 21.35
CA SER A 132 10.37 11.99 22.26
C SER A 132 8.87 12.13 22.51
N SER A 133 8.21 11.03 22.86
CA SER A 133 6.78 11.05 23.22
C SER A 133 6.48 12.03 24.38
N ARG A 134 7.35 12.07 25.40
CA ARG A 134 7.17 12.95 26.58
C ARG A 134 7.33 14.44 26.26
N SER A 135 8.14 14.78 25.26
CA SER A 135 8.25 16.15 24.76
C SER A 135 7.08 16.55 23.84
N CYS A 136 6.12 15.65 23.63
CA CYS A 136 4.91 15.88 22.82
C CYS A 136 3.63 15.69 23.66
N PRO A 137 3.38 16.51 24.70
CA PRO A 137 2.24 16.32 25.58
C PRO A 137 0.90 16.54 24.86
N PRO A 138 -0.11 15.68 25.13
CA PRO A 138 -1.46 15.88 24.62
C PRO A 138 -2.15 17.09 25.24
N GLY A 139 -3.03 17.72 24.48
CA GLY A 139 -3.83 18.87 24.91
C GLY A 139 -3.08 20.20 24.99
N GLN A 140 -1.82 20.24 24.55
CA GLN A 140 -1.00 21.45 24.51
C GLN A 140 -0.73 21.88 23.06
N GLY A 141 -0.36 23.14 22.88
CA GLY A 141 0.05 23.70 21.58
C GLY A 141 -0.38 25.15 21.42
N LYS A 142 -0.09 25.71 20.25
CA LYS A 142 -0.32 27.13 19.92
C LYS A 142 -1.56 27.36 19.04
N LEU A 143 -2.31 26.31 18.70
CA LEU A 143 -3.53 26.43 17.90
C LEU A 143 -4.71 26.77 18.82
N SER A 144 -5.37 27.88 18.56
CA SER A 144 -6.61 28.28 19.24
C SER A 144 -7.80 27.50 18.69
N LEU A 145 -7.85 26.20 18.98
CA LEU A 145 -8.86 25.27 18.46
C LEU A 145 -10.26 25.63 18.98
N SER A 146 -11.26 25.49 18.10
CA SER A 146 -12.68 25.57 18.48
C SER A 146 -13.04 24.48 19.49
N THR A 147 -14.04 24.75 20.35
CA THR A 147 -14.50 23.85 21.42
C THR A 147 -15.99 23.53 21.28
N GLY A 148 -16.49 22.57 22.07
CA GLY A 148 -17.91 22.19 22.05
C GLY A 148 -18.30 21.48 20.76
N ALA A 149 -19.39 21.91 20.12
CA ALA A 149 -19.89 21.28 18.90
C ALA A 149 -18.88 21.32 17.74
N ALA A 150 -17.98 22.31 17.72
CA ALA A 150 -16.93 22.49 16.71
C ALA A 150 -15.55 22.01 17.17
N ALA A 151 -15.48 21.18 18.23
CA ALA A 151 -14.22 20.58 18.67
C ALA A 151 -13.59 19.70 17.58
N PRO A 152 -12.25 19.50 17.60
CA PRO A 152 -11.60 18.56 16.70
C PRO A 152 -12.29 17.20 16.73
N THR A 153 -12.61 16.68 15.56
CA THR A 153 -13.29 15.40 15.40
C THR A 153 -12.53 14.52 14.43
N ILE A 154 -12.73 13.22 14.55
CA ILE A 154 -12.24 12.26 13.56
C ILE A 154 -13.33 11.25 13.24
N VAL A 155 -13.56 11.06 11.95
CA VAL A 155 -14.57 10.15 11.41
C VAL A 155 -13.86 9.05 10.62
N SER A 156 -14.24 7.79 10.82
CA SER A 156 -13.82 6.67 9.96
C SER A 156 -14.96 6.32 9.00
N GLN A 157 -14.72 6.46 7.69
CA GLN A 157 -15.68 6.08 6.65
C GLN A 157 -14.92 5.50 5.46
N GLY A 158 -15.37 4.35 4.95
CA GLY A 158 -14.80 3.77 3.73
C GLY A 158 -13.32 3.37 3.84
N SER A 159 -12.86 2.94 5.02
CA SER A 159 -11.43 2.67 5.31
C SER A 159 -10.52 3.90 5.22
N ARG A 160 -11.07 5.10 5.44
CA ARG A 160 -10.32 6.35 5.56
C ARG A 160 -10.71 7.08 6.84
N LEU A 161 -9.72 7.73 7.43
CA LEU A 161 -9.89 8.65 8.52
C LEU A 161 -10.01 10.07 7.98
N TYR A 162 -10.94 10.84 8.54
CA TYR A 162 -11.15 12.25 8.25
C TYR A 162 -10.99 13.04 9.55
N LEU A 163 -9.81 13.62 9.75
CA LEU A 163 -9.49 14.49 10.88
C LEU A 163 -9.91 15.91 10.54
N ALA A 164 -10.97 16.40 11.18
CA ALA A 164 -11.55 17.72 10.94
C ALA A 164 -11.41 18.60 12.18
N PHE A 165 -10.93 19.83 12.00
CA PHE A 165 -10.78 20.79 13.10
C PHE A 165 -10.82 22.24 12.58
N GLN A 166 -11.09 23.15 13.50
CA GLN A 166 -11.04 24.59 13.24
C GLN A 166 -10.16 25.28 14.27
N PHE A 167 -9.46 26.34 13.89
CA PHE A 167 -8.84 27.27 14.83
C PHE A 167 -8.94 28.72 14.36
N SER A 168 -8.85 29.65 15.31
CA SER A 168 -8.79 31.08 15.01
C SER A 168 -7.34 31.58 14.88
N GLY A 169 -7.13 32.53 13.96
CA GLY A 169 -5.83 33.14 13.70
C GLY A 169 -5.21 32.70 12.37
N GLN A 170 -4.07 33.28 12.01
CA GLN A 170 -3.41 33.00 10.75
C GLN A 170 -2.70 31.63 10.80
N PRO A 171 -3.00 30.69 9.88
CA PRO A 171 -2.27 29.43 9.78
C PRO A 171 -0.81 29.68 9.42
N ARG A 172 0.09 28.88 10.00
CA ARG A 172 1.41 28.71 9.40
C ARG A 172 1.26 27.92 8.11
N THR A 173 2.09 28.23 7.13
CA THR A 173 2.05 27.61 5.80
C THR A 173 2.92 26.37 5.71
N ASP A 174 3.97 26.26 6.52
CA ASP A 174 4.77 25.05 6.63
C ASP A 174 4.04 24.01 7.47
N LEU A 175 3.78 22.86 6.87
CA LEU A 175 3.06 21.77 7.48
C LEU A 175 3.95 20.54 7.63
N VAL A 176 3.72 19.78 8.71
CA VAL A 176 4.30 18.46 8.94
C VAL A 176 3.19 17.43 9.07
N TYR A 177 3.34 16.28 8.45
CA TYR A 177 2.37 15.20 8.49
C TYR A 177 3.00 13.95 9.06
N ALA A 178 2.22 13.14 9.76
CA ALA A 178 2.70 11.86 10.26
C ALA A 178 1.61 10.80 10.34
N VAL A 179 2.07 9.54 10.22
CA VAL A 179 1.27 8.34 10.43
C VAL A 179 1.86 7.55 11.59
N GLY A 180 1.04 7.27 12.58
CA GLY A 180 1.39 6.47 13.74
C GLY A 180 1.44 4.96 13.46
N PRO A 181 2.10 4.19 14.34
CA PRO A 181 2.23 2.75 14.19
C PRO A 181 0.88 2.02 14.30
N ALA A 182 0.63 1.13 13.33
CA ALA A 182 -0.55 0.28 13.33
C ALA A 182 -0.64 -0.58 14.61
N GLY A 183 -1.81 -0.61 15.23
CA GLY A 183 -2.06 -1.39 16.45
C GLY A 183 -1.48 -0.80 17.74
N SER A 184 -0.81 0.36 17.67
CA SER A 184 -0.29 1.09 18.83
C SER A 184 -1.02 2.43 18.95
N LEU A 185 -2.33 2.34 19.18
CA LEU A 185 -3.17 3.52 19.41
C LEU A 185 -2.82 4.17 20.75
N PRO A 186 -2.90 5.51 20.86
CA PRO A 186 -2.67 6.21 22.12
C PRO A 186 -3.62 5.70 23.22
N GLY A 187 -3.04 5.46 24.40
CA GLY A 187 -3.80 5.06 25.59
C GLY A 187 -4.58 6.21 26.22
N THR A 188 -5.13 5.99 27.41
CA THR A 188 -5.91 7.01 28.16
C THR A 188 -5.11 8.27 28.50
N ASN A 189 -3.79 8.14 28.64
CA ASN A 189 -2.87 9.25 28.86
C ASN A 189 -2.70 10.15 27.62
N GLY A 190 -3.13 9.70 26.43
CA GLY A 190 -3.10 10.46 25.18
C GLY A 190 -1.71 10.64 24.57
N PHE A 191 -0.67 10.00 25.07
CA PHE A 191 0.68 10.13 24.48
C PHE A 191 0.77 9.35 23.17
N LEU A 192 1.35 9.99 22.15
CA LEU A 192 1.57 9.37 20.85
C LEU A 192 2.85 8.51 20.87
N ALA A 193 2.78 7.34 20.26
CA ALA A 193 3.98 6.57 19.89
C ALA A 193 4.75 7.32 18.78
N GLN A 194 6.01 6.94 18.56
CA GLN A 194 6.80 7.50 17.45
C GLN A 194 6.12 7.16 16.11
N HIS A 195 5.99 8.15 15.23
CA HIS A 195 5.42 7.95 13.90
C HIS A 195 6.24 6.96 13.06
N GLN A 196 5.58 6.14 12.25
CA GLN A 196 6.24 5.25 11.29
C GLN A 196 6.63 5.99 10.02
N TYR A 197 5.77 6.90 9.57
CA TYR A 197 5.99 7.71 8.39
C TYR A 197 5.81 9.17 8.76
N MET A 198 6.64 10.04 8.19
CA MET A 198 6.47 11.49 8.28
C MET A 198 6.86 12.16 6.97
N THR A 199 6.36 13.36 6.74
CA THR A 199 6.82 14.28 5.70
C THR A 199 6.51 15.72 6.10
N SER A 200 7.05 16.68 5.36
CA SER A 200 6.68 18.08 5.42
C SER A 200 6.17 18.58 4.07
N GLY A 201 5.43 19.68 4.08
CA GLY A 201 4.95 20.34 2.87
C GLY A 201 4.52 21.77 3.17
N THR A 202 4.06 22.50 2.16
CA THR A 202 3.63 23.88 2.30
C THR A 202 2.24 24.10 1.70
N ILE A 203 1.45 24.99 2.30
CA ILE A 203 0.19 25.48 1.74
C ILE A 203 0.28 26.94 1.35
N THR A 204 -0.47 27.31 0.32
CA THR A 204 -0.70 28.71 -0.07
C THR A 204 -2.08 29.12 0.41
N LEU A 205 -2.15 30.17 1.24
CA LEU A 205 -3.43 30.68 1.72
C LEU A 205 -4.09 31.53 0.63
N PRO A 206 -5.37 31.32 0.31
CA PRO A 206 -6.07 32.15 -0.67
C PRO A 206 -6.08 33.60 -0.22
N THR A 207 -5.56 34.50 -1.06
CA THR A 207 -5.76 35.94 -0.89
C THR A 207 -7.20 36.26 -1.25
N GLY A 208 -7.96 36.83 -0.32
CA GLY A 208 -9.39 37.11 -0.51
C GLY A 208 -9.66 37.96 -1.75
N THR A 209 -10.11 37.35 -2.84
CA THR A 209 -10.87 38.01 -3.90
C THR A 209 -11.78 37.00 -4.59
N SER A 210 -13.02 37.43 -4.78
CA SER A 210 -14.15 36.76 -5.41
C SER A 210 -13.86 36.12 -6.77
N GLY A 211 -14.37 34.90 -6.97
CA GLY A 211 -14.85 34.41 -8.26
C GLY A 211 -13.87 33.54 -9.08
N GLY A 212 -14.21 32.25 -9.15
CA GLY A 212 -14.07 31.41 -10.36
C GLY A 212 -12.67 31.16 -10.94
N GLY A 213 -12.27 29.88 -10.94
CA GLY A 213 -11.25 29.38 -11.85
C GLY A 213 -10.26 28.45 -11.17
N GLY A 214 -10.25 27.19 -11.60
CA GLY A 214 -9.25 26.22 -11.19
C GLY A 214 -7.83 26.72 -11.48
N GLY A 215 -6.97 26.64 -10.47
CA GLY A 215 -5.54 26.91 -10.57
C GLY A 215 -4.82 25.99 -9.61
N GLY A 216 -4.09 25.02 -10.15
CA GLY A 216 -3.32 24.05 -9.38
C GLY A 216 -2.25 24.73 -8.53
N SER A 217 -2.23 24.43 -7.24
CA SER A 217 -1.10 24.75 -6.37
C SER A 217 -0.12 23.58 -6.43
N THR A 218 1.02 23.81 -7.08
CA THR A 218 2.17 22.89 -7.15
C THR A 218 2.96 23.02 -5.85
N SER A 219 3.26 21.91 -5.17
CA SER A 219 4.26 21.87 -4.10
C SER A 219 5.48 21.08 -4.56
N THR A 220 6.64 21.70 -4.42
CA THR A 220 7.96 21.11 -4.64
C THR A 220 8.33 20.25 -3.44
N GLY A 221 8.54 18.96 -3.67
CA GLY A 221 9.04 18.02 -2.65
C GLY A 221 10.52 18.26 -2.35
N GLY A 222 10.83 18.78 -1.16
CA GLY A 222 12.18 18.84 -0.63
C GLY A 222 12.55 17.50 0.03
N GLY A 223 13.44 16.74 -0.60
CA GLY A 223 14.08 15.58 0.01
C GLY A 223 15.13 16.03 1.04
N GLY A 224 14.93 15.64 2.30
CA GLY A 224 15.91 15.83 3.37
C GLY A 224 16.68 14.53 3.63
N GLY A 225 17.86 14.40 3.02
CA GLY A 225 18.88 13.44 3.41
C GLY A 225 19.63 13.96 4.64
N GLY A 226 19.81 13.09 5.63
CA GLY A 226 20.63 13.37 6.80
C GLY A 226 22.12 13.40 6.46
N GLY A 227 22.84 14.33 7.09
CA GLY A 227 24.29 14.35 7.17
C GLY A 227 24.67 14.83 8.56
N ASP A 228 25.19 13.92 9.37
CA ASP A 228 25.86 14.23 10.62
C ASP A 228 27.27 14.79 10.34
N SER A 229 27.61 15.81 11.13
CA SER A 229 28.93 16.18 11.69
C SER A 229 30.17 16.24 10.78
N ASP A 230 30.83 17.41 10.79
CA ASP A 230 32.15 17.50 11.43
C ASP A 230 32.62 18.95 11.64
N ASP A 231 33.28 19.14 12.78
CA ASP A 231 33.91 20.34 13.32
C ASP A 231 35.13 20.79 12.49
N GLY A 232 35.46 22.10 12.52
CA GLY A 232 36.80 22.53 12.10
C GLY A 232 37.05 24.02 11.84
N ASN A 233 37.16 24.81 12.91
CA ASN A 233 38.20 25.84 13.12
C ASN A 233 38.51 26.87 11.99
N GLU A 234 37.97 28.09 12.11
CA GLU A 234 38.47 29.27 11.38
C GLU A 234 39.68 29.89 12.07
N GLY A 235 40.79 30.01 11.34
CA GLY A 235 41.99 30.73 11.75
C GLY A 235 42.69 31.37 10.55
N GLY A 236 42.54 32.70 10.44
CA GLY A 236 43.55 33.68 10.01
C GLY A 236 44.41 33.47 8.74
N GLY A 237 44.20 34.36 7.77
CA GLY A 237 45.27 35.25 7.27
C GLY A 237 46.03 34.86 5.98
N GLY A 238 46.20 35.86 5.11
CA GLY A 238 47.45 36.04 4.34
C GLY A 238 47.36 35.86 2.82
N GLU A 239 47.15 36.97 2.10
CA GLU A 239 47.57 37.12 0.70
C GLU A 239 49.10 37.09 0.57
N GLY A 240 49.63 36.46 -0.49
CA GLY A 240 51.05 36.52 -0.82
C GLY A 240 51.42 35.84 -2.15
N LYS A 241 51.78 36.67 -3.14
CA LYS A 241 52.22 36.32 -4.50
C LYS A 241 53.46 35.41 -4.56
N GLY A 242 53.53 34.56 -5.59
CA GLY A 242 54.79 33.96 -6.05
C GLY A 242 54.65 33.11 -7.32
N LYS A 243 55.17 33.62 -8.45
CA LYS A 243 55.40 32.88 -9.71
C LYS A 243 56.42 31.76 -9.52
N HIS A 244 56.35 30.67 -10.29
CA HIS A 244 57.46 30.11 -11.11
C HIS A 244 57.00 28.86 -11.91
N LYS A 245 57.57 28.70 -13.11
CA LYS A 245 57.34 27.64 -14.12
C LYS A 245 58.38 26.50 -13.99
N HIS A 246 57.98 25.24 -14.14
CA HIS A 246 58.68 24.10 -14.81
C HIS A 246 57.75 22.87 -14.72
N SER A 247 57.26 22.22 -15.79
CA SER A 247 57.87 21.36 -16.84
C SER A 247 58.29 19.94 -16.37
N GLY A 248 57.71 18.93 -17.02
CA GLY A 248 58.11 17.50 -17.05
C GLY A 248 57.71 16.70 -15.81
N GLY A 249 57.27 15.45 -15.85
CA GLY A 249 57.18 14.43 -16.89
C GLY A 249 57.10 13.06 -16.18
N ASP A 250 56.23 12.20 -16.67
CA ASP A 250 56.26 10.72 -16.76
C ASP A 250 56.82 9.80 -15.66
N GLY A 251 56.16 8.64 -15.53
CA GLY A 251 56.72 7.38 -15.02
C GLY A 251 56.03 6.88 -13.75
N ASP A 252 55.07 5.96 -13.85
CA ASP A 252 55.24 4.49 -13.94
C ASP A 252 55.61 3.81 -12.61
N GLY A 253 54.89 2.73 -12.32
CA GLY A 253 55.53 1.52 -11.83
C GLY A 253 55.25 1.12 -10.38
N ASP A 254 54.36 0.14 -10.27
CA ASP A 254 54.71 -1.20 -9.76
C ASP A 254 54.19 -1.62 -8.38
N GLU A 255 53.76 -2.87 -8.45
CA GLU A 255 53.15 -3.77 -7.50
C GLU A 255 54.11 -4.18 -6.37
N GLY A 256 53.59 -4.86 -5.35
CA GLY A 256 54.41 -5.88 -4.69
C GLY A 256 54.21 -6.12 -3.20
N LYS A 257 53.21 -6.95 -2.88
CA LYS A 257 53.25 -8.11 -1.94
C LYS A 257 54.09 -8.07 -0.65
N GLY A 258 53.40 -8.52 0.41
CA GLY A 258 53.98 -9.22 1.57
C GLY A 258 53.50 -8.61 2.88
N GLY A 259 53.03 -9.30 3.90
CA GLY A 259 53.10 -10.71 4.25
C GLY A 259 52.45 -10.86 5.63
N ARG A 260 51.68 -11.94 5.74
CA ARG A 260 50.86 -12.45 6.85
C ARG A 260 51.53 -12.39 8.24
N ARG A 261 50.78 -11.92 9.25
CA ARG A 261 50.92 -12.35 10.66
C ARG A 261 49.54 -12.75 11.21
N THR A 262 49.44 -13.99 11.64
CA THR A 262 48.31 -14.60 12.31
C THR A 262 48.47 -14.47 13.83
N SER A 263 47.39 -14.15 14.54
CA SER A 263 46.97 -14.86 15.76
C SER A 263 45.56 -14.43 16.19
N PRO A 264 44.85 -15.28 16.96
CA PRO A 264 43.40 -15.44 16.85
C PRO A 264 42.65 -14.84 18.05
N SER A 265 41.43 -14.33 17.83
CA SER A 265 40.41 -14.28 18.89
C SER A 265 39.03 -13.93 18.33
N SER A 266 38.02 -14.53 18.95
CA SER A 266 36.58 -14.30 18.86
C SER A 266 35.88 -14.70 17.56
N SER A 267 35.41 -15.95 17.57
CA SER A 267 34.17 -16.37 16.92
C SER A 267 33.00 -15.53 17.46
N SER A 268 32.64 -14.45 16.78
CA SER A 268 31.33 -13.82 16.94
C SER A 268 30.36 -14.52 15.99
N SER A 269 29.54 -15.39 16.57
CA SER A 269 28.32 -15.91 15.97
C SER A 269 27.52 -14.77 15.32
N ALA A 270 27.36 -14.84 14.01
CA ALA A 270 26.41 -14.01 13.28
C ALA A 270 25.00 -14.37 13.74
N THR A 271 24.50 -13.67 14.76
CA THR A 271 23.07 -13.62 15.04
C THR A 271 22.48 -12.64 14.03
N ALA A 272 22.06 -13.19 12.89
CA ALA A 272 21.17 -12.50 11.98
C ALA A 272 19.84 -12.26 12.70
N SER A 273 19.77 -11.19 13.49
CA SER A 273 18.51 -10.65 13.99
C SER A 273 17.84 -9.93 12.82
N GLY A 274 17.19 -10.71 11.97
CA GLY A 274 16.38 -10.20 10.88
C GLY A 274 15.28 -9.29 11.43
N ALA A 275 15.51 -7.99 11.33
CA ALA A 275 14.43 -7.02 11.37
C ALA A 275 13.52 -7.35 10.19
N ALA A 276 12.38 -7.99 10.48
CA ALA A 276 11.35 -8.25 9.48
C ALA A 276 10.70 -6.92 9.09
N GLY A 277 11.38 -6.14 8.26
CA GLY A 277 10.78 -5.02 7.54
C GLY A 277 9.63 -5.57 6.72
N GLY A 278 8.41 -5.11 7.01
CA GLY A 278 7.23 -5.51 6.24
C GLY A 278 7.46 -5.22 4.76
N LEU A 279 7.10 -6.17 3.90
CA LEU A 279 7.20 -6.00 2.45
C LEU A 279 6.35 -4.79 2.00
N SER A 280 6.89 -3.94 1.12
CA SER A 280 6.13 -2.85 0.47
C SER A 280 4.81 -3.36 -0.13
N SER A 281 3.75 -2.55 -0.16
CA SER A 281 2.44 -2.93 -0.72
C SER A 281 2.54 -3.43 -2.17
N LYS A 282 3.40 -2.81 -3.00
CA LYS A 282 3.66 -3.26 -4.38
C LYS A 282 4.28 -4.66 -4.40
N ARG A 283 5.30 -4.88 -3.54
CA ARG A 283 5.96 -6.18 -3.38
C ARG A 283 5.03 -7.24 -2.81
N ARG A 284 4.16 -6.90 -1.85
CA ARG A 284 3.14 -7.80 -1.31
C ARG A 284 2.16 -8.25 -2.37
N HIS A 285 1.61 -7.31 -3.14
CA HIS A 285 0.74 -7.63 -4.27
C HIS A 285 1.44 -8.57 -5.26
N GLY A 286 2.66 -8.23 -5.68
CA GLY A 286 3.46 -9.06 -6.59
C GLY A 286 3.71 -10.47 -6.05
N VAL A 287 4.14 -10.60 -4.79
CA VAL A 287 4.36 -11.90 -4.14
C VAL A 287 3.08 -12.71 -4.06
N LEU A 288 1.96 -12.10 -3.66
CA LEU A 288 0.67 -12.78 -3.61
C LEU A 288 0.24 -13.27 -5.00
N ALA A 289 0.42 -12.44 -6.05
CA ALA A 289 0.09 -12.79 -7.42
C ALA A 289 0.97 -13.91 -7.98
N VAL A 290 2.29 -13.89 -7.72
CA VAL A 290 3.23 -14.95 -8.11
C VAL A 290 2.86 -16.27 -7.41
N VAL A 291 2.63 -16.25 -6.10
CA VAL A 291 2.26 -17.45 -5.34
C VAL A 291 0.95 -18.02 -5.85
N SER A 292 -0.09 -17.20 -6.03
CA SER A 292 -1.40 -17.68 -6.47
C SER A 292 -1.42 -18.05 -7.96
N TRP A 293 -1.34 -17.04 -8.83
CA TRP A 293 -1.56 -17.16 -10.28
C TRP A 293 -0.34 -17.73 -10.98
N GLY A 294 0.85 -17.46 -10.46
CA GLY A 294 2.11 -17.94 -11.04
C GLY A 294 2.48 -19.38 -10.66
N ALA A 295 2.05 -19.88 -9.50
CA ALA A 295 2.45 -21.20 -9.02
C ALA A 295 1.27 -22.12 -8.65
N MET A 296 0.39 -21.69 -7.73
CA MET A 296 -0.66 -22.55 -7.20
C MET A 296 -1.71 -22.95 -8.25
N ILE A 297 -2.20 -21.99 -9.04
CA ILE A 297 -3.20 -22.25 -10.08
C ILE A 297 -2.67 -23.22 -11.16
N PRO A 298 -1.46 -23.01 -11.74
CA PRO A 298 -0.83 -24.01 -12.62
C PRO A 298 -0.62 -25.37 -11.96
N ALA A 299 -0.20 -25.41 -10.69
CA ALA A 299 -0.02 -26.67 -9.96
C ALA A 299 -1.35 -27.43 -9.81
N GLY A 300 -2.45 -26.74 -9.49
CA GLY A 300 -3.79 -27.34 -9.44
C GLY A 300 -4.24 -27.94 -10.77
N VAL A 301 -3.90 -27.31 -11.90
CA VAL A 301 -4.15 -27.86 -13.24
C VAL A 301 -3.29 -29.10 -13.50
N ALA A 302 -2.01 -29.08 -13.13
CA ALA A 302 -1.13 -30.23 -13.23
C ALA A 302 -1.65 -31.41 -12.40
N MET A 303 -2.12 -31.18 -11.17
CA MET A 303 -2.73 -32.22 -10.32
C MET A 303 -3.97 -32.85 -10.99
N ALA A 304 -4.91 -32.04 -11.50
CA ALA A 304 -6.08 -32.56 -12.22
C ALA A 304 -5.72 -33.31 -13.51
N ARG A 305 -4.55 -33.02 -14.09
CA ARG A 305 -4.04 -33.73 -15.24
C ARG A 305 -3.42 -35.06 -14.80
N PHE A 306 -2.39 -35.05 -13.96
CA PHE A 306 -1.52 -36.21 -13.67
C PHE A 306 -2.02 -37.14 -12.57
N MET A 307 -2.84 -36.66 -11.63
CA MET A 307 -3.27 -37.49 -10.50
C MET A 307 -4.57 -38.25 -10.74
N LYS A 308 -5.17 -38.20 -11.95
CA LYS A 308 -6.48 -38.81 -12.24
C LYS A 308 -6.63 -40.29 -11.84
N ARG A 309 -5.54 -41.06 -11.79
CA ARG A 309 -5.56 -42.46 -11.34
C ARG A 309 -5.97 -42.62 -9.87
N PHE A 310 -5.78 -41.59 -9.06
CA PHE A 310 -6.06 -41.60 -7.62
C PHE A 310 -7.44 -41.01 -7.36
N GLU A 311 -8.51 -41.74 -7.70
CA GLU A 311 -9.88 -41.34 -7.32
C GLU A 311 -10.12 -41.66 -5.83
N PRO A 312 -10.77 -40.77 -5.04
CA PRO A 312 -11.25 -39.43 -5.39
C PRO A 312 -10.23 -38.31 -5.10
N LEU A 313 -9.02 -38.67 -4.63
CA LEU A 313 -7.99 -37.73 -4.17
C LEU A 313 -7.67 -36.63 -5.19
N TRP A 314 -7.56 -36.97 -6.48
CA TRP A 314 -7.24 -36.00 -7.54
C TRP A 314 -8.22 -34.82 -7.58
N PHE A 315 -9.50 -35.12 -7.35
CA PHE A 315 -10.57 -34.12 -7.41
C PHE A 315 -10.48 -33.17 -6.23
N TYR A 316 -10.25 -33.70 -5.01
CA TYR A 316 -10.11 -32.89 -3.81
C TYR A 316 -8.81 -32.09 -3.80
N ALA A 317 -7.70 -32.68 -4.24
CA ALA A 317 -6.42 -31.98 -4.38
C ALA A 317 -6.54 -30.81 -5.38
N HIS A 318 -7.13 -31.07 -6.55
CA HIS A 318 -7.40 -30.01 -7.53
C HIS A 318 -8.30 -28.92 -6.96
N ALA A 319 -9.46 -29.28 -6.41
CA ALA A 319 -10.42 -28.31 -5.87
C ALA A 319 -9.84 -27.51 -4.70
N GLY A 320 -9.07 -28.15 -3.82
CA GLY A 320 -8.43 -27.52 -2.67
C GLY A 320 -7.35 -26.51 -3.07
N VAL A 321 -6.41 -26.94 -3.93
CA VAL A 321 -5.31 -26.06 -4.40
C VAL A 321 -5.85 -24.92 -5.26
N GLN A 322 -6.82 -25.18 -6.14
CA GLN A 322 -7.47 -24.14 -6.94
C GLN A 322 -8.29 -23.18 -6.09
N GLY A 323 -9.01 -23.68 -5.09
CA GLY A 323 -9.79 -22.84 -4.17
C GLY A 323 -8.89 -21.92 -3.37
N LEU A 324 -7.80 -22.44 -2.79
CA LEU A 324 -6.83 -21.62 -2.05
C LEU A 324 -6.13 -20.61 -2.98
N GLY A 325 -5.70 -21.05 -4.16
CA GLY A 325 -5.10 -20.19 -5.17
C GLY A 325 -6.05 -19.07 -5.62
N PHE A 326 -7.34 -19.36 -5.80
CA PHE A 326 -8.35 -18.37 -6.14
C PHE A 326 -8.53 -17.33 -5.03
N VAL A 327 -8.60 -17.75 -3.77
CA VAL A 327 -8.75 -16.82 -2.63
C VAL A 327 -7.52 -15.91 -2.51
N VAL A 328 -6.31 -16.49 -2.51
CA VAL A 328 -5.07 -15.70 -2.45
C VAL A 328 -4.96 -14.77 -3.68
N GLY A 329 -5.36 -15.26 -4.85
CA GLY A 329 -5.34 -14.48 -6.09
C GLY A 329 -6.36 -13.35 -6.14
N ALA A 330 -7.56 -13.54 -5.57
CA ALA A 330 -8.54 -12.47 -5.42
C ALA A 330 -8.03 -11.38 -4.47
N VAL A 331 -7.42 -11.78 -3.34
CA VAL A 331 -6.76 -10.84 -2.42
C VAL A 331 -5.62 -10.10 -3.13
N ALA A 332 -4.82 -10.78 -3.94
CA ALA A 332 -3.77 -10.16 -4.74
C ALA A 332 -4.35 -9.10 -5.68
N ILE A 333 -5.38 -9.43 -6.46
CA ILE A 333 -6.02 -8.51 -7.41
C ILE A 333 -6.61 -7.29 -6.68
N VAL A 334 -7.33 -7.50 -5.58
CA VAL A 334 -7.87 -6.41 -4.75
C VAL A 334 -6.74 -5.51 -4.24
N ALA A 335 -5.65 -6.09 -3.73
CA ALA A 335 -4.49 -5.33 -3.31
C ALA A 335 -3.87 -4.53 -4.47
N GLY A 336 -3.85 -5.09 -5.69
CA GLY A 336 -3.33 -4.43 -6.90
C GLY A 336 -4.16 -3.22 -7.33
N PHE A 337 -5.49 -3.28 -7.17
CA PHE A 337 -6.36 -2.12 -7.40
C PHE A 337 -6.13 -0.98 -6.40
N ARG A 338 -5.60 -1.29 -5.22
CA ARG A 338 -5.22 -0.31 -4.20
C ARG A 338 -3.79 0.23 -4.38
N LEU A 339 -3.09 -0.16 -5.45
CA LEU A 339 -1.79 0.41 -5.80
C LEU A 339 -1.97 1.57 -6.77
N ASP A 340 -1.43 2.72 -6.37
CA ASP A 340 -1.29 3.90 -7.22
C ASP A 340 0.03 3.84 -8.00
N GLY A 341 -0.03 4.20 -9.28
CA GLY A 341 1.09 4.22 -10.19
C GLY A 341 0.97 5.36 -11.20
N GLU A 342 2.08 6.04 -11.46
CA GLU A 342 2.21 7.13 -12.44
C GLU A 342 2.37 6.62 -13.88
N ASP A 343 2.58 5.30 -14.05
CA ASP A 343 2.76 4.63 -15.34
C ASP A 343 1.43 4.03 -15.89
N ASP A 344 1.36 3.76 -17.19
CA ASP A 344 0.20 3.13 -17.87
C ASP A 344 0.00 1.65 -17.44
N VAL A 345 -0.54 1.47 -16.23
CA VAL A 345 -0.90 0.16 -15.66
C VAL A 345 -2.30 -0.29 -16.09
N GLY A 346 -2.97 0.45 -16.98
CA GLY A 346 -4.36 0.21 -17.38
C GLY A 346 -4.55 -1.18 -18.00
N ALA A 347 -3.64 -1.57 -18.90
CA ALA A 347 -3.66 -2.89 -19.52
C ALA A 347 -3.46 -4.03 -18.51
N HIS A 348 -2.56 -3.88 -17.52
CA HIS A 348 -2.30 -4.92 -16.51
C HIS A 348 -3.52 -5.12 -15.60
N LYS A 349 -4.15 -4.00 -15.19
CA LYS A 349 -5.41 -4.02 -14.43
C LYS A 349 -6.52 -4.69 -15.24
N ALA A 350 -6.68 -4.34 -16.53
CA ALA A 350 -7.70 -4.92 -17.40
C ALA A 350 -7.52 -6.44 -17.60
N VAL A 351 -6.30 -6.91 -17.85
CA VAL A 351 -5.99 -8.35 -17.93
C VAL A 351 -6.25 -9.03 -16.59
N GLY A 352 -5.91 -8.39 -15.47
CA GLY A 352 -6.23 -8.88 -14.12
C GLY A 352 -7.74 -9.07 -13.89
N VAL A 353 -8.58 -8.12 -14.33
CA VAL A 353 -10.05 -8.27 -14.30
C VAL A 353 -10.50 -9.44 -15.16
N ALA A 354 -9.98 -9.57 -16.38
CA ALA A 354 -10.34 -10.67 -17.27
C ALA A 354 -10.03 -12.03 -16.65
N VAL A 355 -8.85 -12.17 -16.01
CA VAL A 355 -8.46 -13.37 -15.27
C VAL A 355 -9.43 -13.66 -14.12
N LEU A 356 -9.80 -12.64 -13.33
CA LEU A 356 -10.76 -12.79 -12.23
C LEU A 356 -12.14 -13.25 -12.72
N VAL A 357 -12.64 -12.64 -13.79
CA VAL A 357 -13.91 -13.02 -14.42
C VAL A 357 -13.87 -14.48 -14.88
N CYS A 358 -12.83 -14.88 -15.62
CA CYS A 358 -12.64 -16.27 -16.05
C CYS A 358 -12.60 -17.23 -14.85
N ALA A 359 -12.00 -16.83 -13.73
CA ALA A 359 -11.88 -17.65 -12.54
C ALA A 359 -13.20 -17.81 -11.78
N CYS A 360 -13.96 -16.72 -11.60
CA CYS A 360 -15.32 -16.78 -11.07
C CYS A 360 -16.20 -17.69 -11.92
N LEU A 361 -16.07 -17.60 -13.24
CA LEU A 361 -16.74 -18.49 -14.21
C LEU A 361 -16.33 -19.96 -14.04
N GLN A 362 -15.08 -20.27 -13.68
CA GLN A 362 -14.64 -21.63 -13.33
C GLN A 362 -15.26 -22.12 -12.01
N VAL A 363 -15.33 -21.25 -11.00
CA VAL A 363 -15.96 -21.57 -9.72
C VAL A 363 -17.45 -21.88 -9.91
N MET A 364 -18.16 -21.05 -10.67
CA MET A 364 -19.57 -21.30 -11.03
C MET A 364 -19.75 -22.60 -11.82
N ALA A 365 -18.78 -22.97 -12.66
CA ALA A 365 -18.78 -24.25 -13.36
C ALA A 365 -18.86 -25.43 -12.38
N VAL A 366 -18.20 -25.36 -11.23
CA VAL A 366 -18.23 -26.43 -10.23
C VAL A 366 -19.64 -26.60 -9.64
N LEU A 367 -20.37 -25.50 -9.41
CA LEU A 367 -21.75 -25.54 -8.93
C LEU A 367 -22.69 -26.14 -9.98
N ALA A 368 -22.47 -25.81 -11.25
CA ALA A 368 -23.23 -26.32 -12.39
C ALA A 368 -22.74 -27.69 -12.90
N ARG A 369 -21.88 -28.41 -12.14
CA ARG A 369 -21.21 -29.64 -12.58
C ARG A 369 -22.24 -30.77 -12.84
N PRO A 370 -22.45 -31.20 -14.11
CA PRO A 370 -23.42 -32.25 -14.42
C PRO A 370 -22.98 -33.63 -13.93
N ILE A 371 -23.95 -34.52 -13.71
CA ILE A 371 -23.71 -35.96 -13.48
C ILE A 371 -22.94 -36.59 -14.65
N LYS A 372 -22.14 -37.64 -14.37
CA LYS A 372 -21.20 -38.23 -15.35
C LYS A 372 -21.91 -38.68 -16.64
N GLU A 373 -23.14 -39.19 -16.55
CA GLU A 373 -23.90 -39.74 -17.68
C GLU A 373 -24.63 -38.70 -18.54
N ALA A 374 -24.68 -37.43 -18.13
CA ALA A 374 -25.41 -36.41 -18.88
C ALA A 374 -24.64 -35.96 -20.13
N LYS A 375 -25.32 -35.78 -21.28
CA LYS A 375 -24.71 -35.18 -22.50
C LYS A 375 -24.09 -33.81 -22.22
N ALA A 376 -24.69 -33.03 -21.31
CA ALA A 376 -24.18 -31.75 -20.83
C ALA A 376 -22.75 -31.84 -20.23
N ARG A 377 -22.35 -33.01 -19.70
CA ARG A 377 -21.00 -33.26 -19.16
C ARG A 377 -19.91 -33.02 -20.20
N LYS A 378 -20.16 -33.33 -21.47
CA LYS A 378 -19.21 -33.11 -22.57
C LYS A 378 -18.93 -31.61 -22.78
N TYR A 379 -19.99 -30.80 -22.88
CA TYR A 379 -19.88 -29.35 -23.03
C TYR A 379 -19.27 -28.69 -21.80
N TRP A 380 -19.66 -29.14 -20.61
CA TRP A 380 -19.05 -28.70 -19.35
C TRP A 380 -17.55 -28.98 -19.31
N ASN A 381 -17.12 -30.19 -19.69
CA ASN A 381 -15.69 -30.54 -19.74
C ASN A 381 -14.94 -29.68 -20.75
N TRP A 382 -15.51 -29.44 -21.93
CA TRP A 382 -14.93 -28.56 -22.94
C TRP A 382 -14.72 -27.16 -22.36
N TYR A 383 -15.79 -26.54 -21.87
CA TYR A 383 -15.76 -25.21 -21.28
C TYR A 383 -14.77 -25.10 -20.12
N HIS A 384 -14.85 -26.01 -19.14
CA HIS A 384 -13.99 -26.00 -17.95
C HIS A 384 -12.51 -26.12 -18.32
N ASN A 385 -12.17 -27.00 -19.27
CA ASN A 385 -10.79 -27.20 -19.69
C ASN A 385 -10.24 -26.00 -20.48
N TYR A 386 -10.97 -25.49 -21.47
CA TYR A 386 -10.46 -24.44 -22.35
C TYR A 386 -10.42 -23.08 -21.64
N VAL A 387 -11.50 -22.69 -20.96
CA VAL A 387 -11.54 -21.42 -20.23
C VAL A 387 -10.58 -21.45 -19.04
N GLY A 388 -10.44 -22.59 -18.35
CA GLY A 388 -9.46 -22.75 -17.27
C GLY A 388 -8.01 -22.59 -17.75
N ARG A 389 -7.66 -23.18 -18.90
CA ARG A 389 -6.32 -23.01 -19.50
C ARG A 389 -6.06 -21.57 -19.97
N ALA A 390 -7.06 -20.93 -20.58
CA ALA A 390 -6.96 -19.53 -20.97
C ALA A 390 -6.70 -18.63 -19.75
N ALA A 391 -7.41 -18.85 -18.64
CA ALA A 391 -7.20 -18.12 -17.39
C ALA A 391 -5.78 -18.29 -16.83
N VAL A 392 -5.22 -19.51 -16.91
CA VAL A 392 -3.82 -19.78 -16.50
C VAL A 392 -2.83 -19.00 -17.36
N VAL A 393 -2.98 -19.04 -18.69
CA VAL A 393 -2.07 -18.35 -19.61
C VAL A 393 -2.13 -16.83 -19.38
N LEU A 394 -3.34 -16.27 -19.28
CA LEU A 394 -3.53 -14.86 -18.99
C LEU A 394 -2.97 -14.48 -17.61
N GLY A 395 -3.18 -15.31 -16.58
CA GLY A 395 -2.67 -15.07 -15.23
C GLY A 395 -1.14 -15.06 -15.17
N VAL A 396 -0.49 -16.08 -15.74
CA VAL A 396 0.98 -16.16 -15.78
C VAL A 396 1.57 -15.03 -16.62
N GLY A 397 0.99 -14.72 -17.78
CA GLY A 397 1.42 -13.59 -18.60
C GLY A 397 1.26 -12.24 -17.89
N ASN A 398 0.17 -12.06 -17.14
CA ASN A 398 -0.06 -10.83 -16.39
C ASN A 398 0.90 -10.67 -15.21
N VAL A 399 1.41 -11.77 -14.64
CA VAL A 399 2.48 -11.73 -13.63
C VAL A 399 3.79 -11.23 -14.24
N PHE A 400 4.19 -11.71 -15.42
CA PHE A 400 5.35 -11.15 -16.15
C PHE A 400 5.16 -9.66 -16.46
N TYR A 401 3.98 -9.30 -16.95
CA TYR A 401 3.68 -7.90 -17.27
C TYR A 401 3.69 -7.01 -16.01
N GLY A 402 3.18 -7.51 -14.88
CA GLY A 402 3.22 -6.79 -13.61
C GLY A 402 4.65 -6.55 -13.11
N MET A 403 5.55 -7.53 -13.27
CA MET A 403 6.97 -7.37 -12.91
C MET A 403 7.68 -6.35 -13.79
N SER A 404 7.41 -6.33 -15.10
CA SER A 404 8.00 -5.32 -15.99
C SER A 404 7.52 -3.91 -15.66
N LEU A 405 6.24 -3.74 -15.27
CA LEU A 405 5.68 -2.47 -14.84
C LEU A 405 6.25 -2.01 -13.49
N ALA A 406 6.54 -2.94 -12.59
CA ALA A 406 7.10 -2.63 -11.28
C ALA A 406 8.56 -2.13 -11.35
N LYS A 407 9.22 -2.19 -12.52
CA LYS A 407 10.65 -1.91 -12.72
C LYS A 407 11.53 -2.67 -11.71
N GLU A 408 11.04 -3.83 -11.27
CA GLU A 408 11.83 -4.75 -10.46
C GLU A 408 13.03 -5.18 -11.32
N GLY A 409 14.23 -5.18 -10.73
CA GLY A 409 15.45 -5.47 -11.48
C GLY A 409 15.31 -6.76 -12.29
N ASP A 410 15.90 -6.78 -13.50
CA ASP A 410 15.71 -7.85 -14.49
C ASP A 410 15.88 -9.26 -13.89
N GLU A 411 16.70 -9.38 -12.84
CA GLU A 411 16.91 -10.57 -12.02
C GLU A 411 15.62 -11.29 -11.58
N TRP A 412 14.61 -10.59 -11.04
CA TRP A 412 13.39 -11.24 -10.55
C TRP A 412 12.53 -11.81 -11.68
N SER A 413 12.47 -11.09 -12.80
CA SER A 413 11.81 -11.54 -14.02
C SER A 413 12.50 -12.78 -14.59
N TYR A 414 13.84 -12.82 -14.59
CA TYR A 414 14.60 -14.01 -14.99
C TYR A 414 14.37 -15.19 -14.06
N VAL A 415 14.42 -14.98 -12.74
CA VAL A 415 14.20 -16.06 -11.74
C VAL A 415 12.82 -16.68 -11.93
N TYR A 416 11.78 -15.86 -12.04
CA TYR A 416 10.43 -16.37 -12.28
C TYR A 416 10.30 -17.02 -13.68
N GLY A 417 10.97 -16.46 -14.69
CA GLY A 417 11.09 -17.06 -16.02
C GLY A 417 11.67 -18.47 -16.00
N ILE A 418 12.78 -18.66 -15.30
CA ILE A 418 13.42 -19.97 -15.10
C ILE A 418 12.45 -20.92 -14.37
N PHE A 419 11.79 -20.45 -13.30
CA PHE A 419 10.80 -21.26 -12.57
C PHE A 419 9.67 -21.76 -13.49
N VAL A 420 9.05 -20.87 -14.27
CA VAL A 420 8.00 -21.23 -15.23
C VAL A 420 8.54 -22.20 -16.29
N GLY A 421 9.76 -21.98 -16.79
CA GLY A 421 10.43 -22.87 -17.73
C GLY A 421 10.63 -24.28 -17.18
N VAL A 422 11.14 -24.39 -15.94
CA VAL A 422 11.29 -25.67 -15.24
C VAL A 422 9.93 -26.37 -15.05
N CYS A 423 8.90 -25.63 -14.64
CA CYS A 423 7.55 -26.18 -14.53
C CYS A 423 6.99 -26.67 -15.87
N ALA A 424 7.25 -25.94 -16.97
CA ALA A 424 6.83 -26.35 -18.30
C ALA A 424 7.55 -27.62 -18.77
N VAL A 425 8.88 -27.71 -18.58
CA VAL A 425 9.65 -28.92 -18.87
C VAL A 425 9.14 -30.10 -18.04
N ALA A 426 8.95 -29.92 -16.73
CA ALA A 426 8.40 -30.95 -15.86
C ALA A 426 7.01 -31.42 -16.33
N TYR A 427 6.14 -30.49 -16.75
CA TYR A 427 4.85 -30.83 -17.34
C TYR A 427 4.99 -31.69 -18.59
N LEU A 428 5.89 -31.32 -19.52
CA LEU A 428 6.13 -32.09 -20.75
C LEU A 428 6.68 -33.49 -20.46
N VAL A 429 7.61 -33.61 -19.50
CA VAL A 429 8.15 -34.90 -19.06
C VAL A 429 7.05 -35.78 -18.46
N LEU A 430 6.22 -35.23 -17.57
CA LEU A 430 5.09 -35.95 -16.99
C LEU A 430 4.05 -36.33 -18.04
N GLU A 431 3.85 -35.50 -19.06
CA GLU A 431 2.93 -35.76 -20.17
C GLU A 431 3.44 -36.87 -21.09
N GLU A 432 4.75 -36.90 -21.38
CA GLU A 432 5.40 -38.01 -22.09
C GLU A 432 5.30 -39.31 -21.28
N TRP A 433 5.63 -39.26 -19.99
CA TRP A 433 5.55 -40.42 -19.09
C TRP A 433 4.14 -41.01 -19.07
N ARG A 434 3.11 -40.17 -18.95
CA ARG A 434 1.71 -40.61 -18.97
C ARG A 434 1.17 -40.99 -20.37
N ARG A 435 1.91 -40.73 -21.44
CA ARG A 435 1.58 -41.28 -22.77
C ARG A 435 2.14 -42.69 -22.95
N ARG A 436 3.23 -43.00 -22.26
CA ARG A 436 3.88 -44.32 -22.28
C ARG A 436 3.32 -45.32 -21.28
N HIS A 437 2.78 -44.82 -20.16
CA HIS A 437 2.19 -45.59 -19.06
C HIS A 437 0.81 -45.04 -18.71
#